data_AF-A0AAJ2GGN3-F1
#
_entry.id   AF-A0AAJ2GGN3-F1
#
_cell.length_a   1.000
_cell.length_b   1.000
_cell.length_c   1.000
_cell.angle_alpha   90.00
_cell.angle_beta   90.00
_cell.angle_gamma   90.00
#
_symmetry.space_group_name_H-M   'P 1'
#
loop_
_entity.id
_entity.type
_entity.pdbx_description
1 polymer ?
#
loop_
_entity_poly.entity_id
_entity_poly.type
_entity_poly.pdbx_seq_one_letter_code
_entity_poly.pdbx_strand_id
1 'polypeptide(L)' 'MLNIEFRISDEEANSLSELARRCALAHAKHSSATTHGALDLAGLLALLIEDAVMIIDAPDSCEAKAMGQLLRSHGYEI' A
#
# COMPACT_ATOMS: atom_id res chain seq x y z
N MET A 1 -4.87 16.77 -13.10
CA MET A 1 -4.06 16.01 -12.13
C MET A 1 -4.13 16.74 -10.81
N LEU A 2 -4.51 16.05 -9.73
CA LEU A 2 -4.52 16.60 -8.38
C LEU A 2 -3.14 16.33 -7.76
N ASN A 3 -2.57 17.31 -7.05
CA ASN A 3 -1.34 17.10 -6.26
C ASN A 3 -1.72 17.10 -4.77
N ILE A 4 -1.24 16.10 -4.03
CA ILE A 4 -1.46 15.98 -2.60
C ILE A 4 -0.10 15.87 -1.91
N GLU A 5 0.15 16.76 -0.95
CA GLU A 5 1.37 16.76 -0.16
C GLU A 5 1.05 16.34 1.28
N PHE A 6 1.83 15.39 1.81
CA PHE A 6 1.75 14.96 3.19
C PHE A 6 3.06 15.24 3.91
N ARG A 7 2.98 15.58 5.19
CA ARG A 7 4.14 15.65 6.08
C ARG A 7 4.02 14.50 7.06
N ILE A 8 5.05 13.66 7.07
CA ILE A 8 5.21 12.58 8.01
C ILE A 8 6.38 12.91 8.94
N SER A 9 6.34 12.38 10.15
CA SER A 9 7.45 12.41 11.10
C SER A 9 8.61 11.54 10.61
N ASP A 10 9.80 11.78 11.18
CA ASP A 10 10.98 10.94 10.91
C ASP A 10 10.74 9.48 11.33
N GLU A 11 9.95 9.25 12.39
CA GLU A 11 9.61 7.91 12.86
C GLU A 11 8.72 7.15 11.86
N GLU A 12 7.70 7.82 11.31
CA GLU A 12 6.86 7.26 10.25
C GLU A 12 7.67 7.00 8.99
N ALA A 13 8.53 7.94 8.59
CA ALA A 13 9.39 7.78 7.42
C ALA A 13 10.34 6.57 7.57
N ASN A 14 10.92 6.38 8.75
CA ASN A 14 11.77 5.23 9.05
C ASN A 14 10.99 3.92 9.00
N SER A 15 9.78 3.91 9.59
CA SER A 15 8.92 2.71 9.62
C SER A 15 8.46 2.31 8.22
N LEU A 16 8.04 3.27 7.40
CA LEU A 16 7.63 3.02 6.01
C LEU A 16 8.82 2.58 5.14
N SER A 17 10.00 3.18 5.34
CA SER A 17 11.22 2.78 4.63
C SER A 17 11.64 1.35 4.95
N GLU A 18 11.55 0.96 6.23
CA GLU A 18 11.82 -0.42 6.65
C GLU A 18 10.80 -1.40 6.05
N LEU A 19 9.52 -1.02 5.99
CA LEU A 19 8.49 -1.84 5.33
C LEU A 19 8.79 -2.03 3.84
N ALA A 20 9.05 -0.95 3.11
CA ALA A 20 9.40 -1.00 1.69
C ALA A 20 10.63 -1.90 1.45
N ARG A 21 11.67 -1.76 2.28
CA ARG A 21 12.88 -2.59 2.23
C ARG A 21 12.55 -4.07 2.43
N ARG A 22 11.67 -4.43 3.36
CA ARG A 22 11.24 -5.83 3.55
C ARG A 22 10.51 -6.38 2.33
N CYS A 23 9.64 -5.59 1.71
CA CYS A 23 8.96 -5.97 0.47
C CYS A 23 9.95 -6.18 -0.68
N ALA A 24 10.91 -5.26 -0.86
CA ALA A 24 11.98 -5.40 -1.87
C ALA A 24 12.84 -6.64 -1.64
N LEU A 25 13.20 -6.94 -0.38
CA LEU A 25 13.93 -8.16 -0.03
C LEU A 25 13.11 -9.43 -0.32
N ALA A 26 11.80 -9.41 -0.06
CA ALA A 26 10.92 -10.52 -0.41
C ALA A 26 10.91 -10.74 -1.93
N HIS A 27 10.75 -9.67 -2.72
CA HIS A 27 10.83 -9.74 -4.18
C HIS A 27 12.15 -10.35 -4.67
N ALA A 28 13.28 -9.90 -4.11
CA ALA A 28 14.61 -10.41 -4.46
C ALA A 28 14.78 -11.92 -4.13
N LYS A 29 14.19 -12.39 -3.02
CA LYS A 29 14.17 -13.82 -2.66
C LYS A 29 13.29 -14.64 -3.60
N HIS A 30 12.21 -14.04 -4.11
CA HIS A 30 11.25 -14.69 -4.98
C HIS A 30 11.56 -14.48 -6.47
N SER A 31 12.82 -14.51 -6.91
CA SER A 31 13.23 -14.51 -8.35
C SER A 31 12.30 -13.74 -9.30
N SER A 32 11.88 -12.53 -8.92
CA SER A 32 10.95 -11.61 -9.63
C SER A 32 9.43 -11.88 -9.66
N ALA A 33 8.86 -12.76 -8.83
CA ALA A 33 7.44 -13.14 -8.88
C ALA A 33 6.46 -12.30 -8.01
N THR A 34 6.69 -11.01 -7.80
CA THR A 34 5.68 -10.11 -7.19
C THR A 34 5.05 -9.21 -8.25
N THR A 35 3.76 -8.91 -8.11
CA THR A 35 2.97 -8.13 -9.07
C THR A 35 3.46 -6.70 -9.24
N HIS A 36 4.09 -6.13 -8.22
CA HIS A 36 4.54 -4.73 -8.18
C HIS A 36 6.07 -4.58 -8.14
N GLY A 37 6.84 -5.66 -8.33
CA GLY A 37 8.29 -5.60 -8.31
C GLY A 37 8.91 -5.33 -6.93
N ALA A 38 10.14 -4.84 -6.92
CA ALA A 38 10.81 -4.36 -5.72
C ALA A 38 10.31 -2.95 -5.37
N LEU A 39 9.83 -2.76 -4.14
CA LEU A 39 9.26 -1.48 -3.71
C LEU A 39 10.32 -0.59 -3.04
N ASP A 40 10.30 0.69 -3.41
CA ASP A 40 10.84 1.78 -2.59
C ASP A 40 9.69 2.46 -1.82
N LEU A 41 10.00 3.55 -1.10
CA LEU A 41 8.99 4.26 -0.31
C LEU A 41 7.85 4.83 -1.17
N ALA A 42 8.18 5.40 -2.33
CA ALA A 42 7.18 5.99 -3.21
C ALA A 42 6.29 4.91 -3.83
N GLY A 43 6.89 3.79 -4.28
CA GLY A 43 6.17 2.64 -4.82
C GLY A 43 5.26 1.98 -3.78
N LEU A 44 5.70 1.89 -2.52
CA LEU A 44 4.85 1.41 -1.42
C LEU A 44 3.61 2.30 -1.24
N LEU A 45 3.78 3.62 -1.23
CA LEU A 45 2.66 4.55 -1.07
C LEU A 45 1.72 4.52 -2.28
N ALA A 46 2.26 4.43 -3.50
CA ALA A 46 1.46 4.28 -4.71
C ALA A 46 0.61 3.00 -4.67
N LEU A 47 1.20 1.87 -4.28
CA LEU A 47 0.49 0.59 -4.12
C LEU A 47 -0.68 0.72 -3.13
N LEU A 48 -0.46 1.36 -1.97
CA LEU A 48 -1.51 1.54 -0.96
C LEU A 48 -2.66 2.43 -1.47
N ILE A 49 -2.35 3.42 -2.31
CA ILE A 49 -3.37 4.24 -2.97
C ILE A 49 -4.17 3.39 -3.96
N GLU A 50 -3.50 2.58 -4.79
CA GLU A 50 -4.16 1.68 -5.74
C GLU A 50 -5.10 0.68 -5.03
N ASP A 51 -4.64 0.05 -3.95
CA ASP A 51 -5.45 -0.86 -3.14
C ASP A 51 -6.67 -0.17 -2.52
N ALA A 52 -6.53 1.08 -2.07
CA ALA A 52 -7.64 1.87 -1.55
C ALA A 52 -8.67 2.21 -2.65
N VAL A 53 -8.21 2.50 -3.87
CA VAL A 53 -9.08 2.78 -5.02
C VAL A 53 -9.88 1.53 -5.42
N MET A 54 -9.31 0.33 -5.28
CA MET A 54 -10.00 -0.93 -5.62
C MET A 54 -11.31 -1.13 -4.83
N ILE A 55 -11.47 -0.54 -3.64
CA ILE A 55 -12.75 -0.58 -2.91
C ILE A 55 -13.90 -0.07 -3.79
N ILE A 56 -13.65 0.96 -4.59
CA ILE A 56 -14.64 1.58 -5.47
C ILE A 56 -14.66 0.90 -6.84
N ASP A 57 -13.48 0.71 -7.45
CA ASP A 57 -13.38 0.31 -8.85
C ASP A 57 -13.54 -1.21 -9.06
N ALA A 58 -13.23 -2.02 -8.03
CA ALA A 58 -13.29 -3.47 -8.07
C ALA A 58 -13.66 -4.07 -6.69
N PRO A 59 -14.86 -3.77 -6.14
CA PRO A 59 -15.24 -4.10 -4.76
C PRO A 59 -15.17 -5.59 -4.41
N ASP A 60 -15.24 -6.46 -5.40
CA ASP A 60 -15.15 -7.90 -5.23
C ASP A 60 -13.72 -8.46 -5.24
N SER A 61 -12.70 -7.63 -5.52
CA SER A 61 -11.30 -8.03 -5.48
C SER A 61 -10.85 -8.40 -4.07
N CYS A 62 -9.73 -9.12 -3.98
CA CYS A 62 -9.20 -9.53 -2.67
C CYS A 62 -8.71 -8.31 -1.89
N GLU A 63 -8.04 -7.41 -2.58
CA GLU A 63 -7.48 -6.15 -2.09
C GLU A 63 -8.59 -5.24 -1.56
N ALA A 64 -9.66 -5.07 -2.35
CA ALA A 64 -10.83 -4.28 -1.98
C ALA A 64 -11.50 -4.81 -0.71
N LYS A 65 -11.68 -6.14 -0.60
CA LYS A 65 -12.27 -6.77 0.60
C LYS A 65 -11.41 -6.56 1.84
N ALA A 66 -10.10 -6.73 1.71
CA ALA A 66 -9.15 -6.54 2.81
C ALA A 66 -9.10 -5.08 3.28
N MET A 67 -8.95 -4.14 2.35
CA MET A 67 -8.95 -2.71 2.67
C MET A 67 -10.31 -2.24 3.20
N GLY A 68 -11.39 -2.77 2.63
CA GLY A 68 -12.76 -2.53 3.08
C GLY A 68 -12.97 -2.93 4.54
N GLN A 69 -12.50 -4.13 4.91
CA GLN A 69 -12.54 -4.59 6.29
C GLN A 69 -11.71 -3.72 7.23
N LEU A 70 -10.52 -3.28 6.80
CA LEU A 70 -9.67 -2.38 7.59
C LEU A 70 -10.41 -1.08 7.91
N LEU A 71 -11.01 -0.42 6.90
CA LEU A 71 -11.76 0.82 7.13
C LEU A 71 -13.01 0.58 8.00
N ARG A 72 -13.73 -0.53 7.81
CA ARG A 72 -14.84 -0.88 8.71
C ARG A 72 -14.39 -1.09 10.16
N SER A 73 -13.19 -1.61 10.39
CA SER A 73 -12.62 -1.74 11.74
C SER A 73 -12.34 -0.38 12.41
N HIS A 74 -12.18 0.67 11.59
CA HIS A 74 -12.10 2.06 12.04
C HIS A 74 -13.48 2.74 12.17
N GLY A 75 -14.57 2.02 11.94
CA GLY A 75 -15.95 2.52 12.09
C GLY A 75 -16.52 3.20 10.84
N TYR A 76 -15.86 3.11 9.69
CA TYR A 76 -16.40 3.63 8.42
C TYR A 76 -17.44 2.67 7.83
N GLU A 77 -18.54 3.22 7.33
CA GLU A 77 -19.54 2.47 6.55
C GLU A 77 -19.21 2.57 5.05
N ILE A 78 -18.52 1.55 4.55
CA ILE A 78 -18.16 1.41 3.13
C ILE A 78 -18.48 0.01 2.61
#